data_AF-A0A0N1BZ15-F1
#
_entry.id   AF-A0A0N1BZ15-F1
#
_cell.length_a   1.000
_cell.length_b   1.000
_cell.length_c   1.000
_cell.angle_alpha   90.00
_cell.angle_beta   90.00
_cell.angle_gamma   90.00
#
_symmetry.space_group_name_H-M   'P 1'
#
loop_
_entity.id
_entity.type
_entity.pdbx_description
1 polymer ?
#
loop_
_entity_poly.entity_id
_entity_poly.type
_entity_poly.pdbx_seq_one_letter_code
_entity_poly.pdbx_strand_id
1 'polypeptide(L)'
;MLVAALFFLSMAVDDKVDIQIDNANRSVERELTTLVQNARSQSSAFASTSFIGYSVGRYYGFASAFQQISPDPERAAAILRATYPPGDAPPSEIPAALTAYAAVHDRFHASFRDLLASTVFDDLYLIDRFGRVVYSLRKDAAFGADLAAARQRESALGTLFREVMGRLPQAQTPEQVMVLTQPLPLDQGHGMLLGRPVVRHGTVEGVVVFRVPIGKVQERLARLTQDGIGFALLDGAGNMVTSAPGGEQLKGWARQEARVLEDGGWRYVVLSDAAKLAGGLNFIRWLLLLAGFVAITLFMKAFREPAPAADAGGFVPVGPSAPLDVAPPVPVPAVPAERPESSPVPPPPAPATVAEEPEHHDHADEGDHAAALDADEGYRRCLVDVMTLALDYWQKAKRKGKIELAEESGLWRVYMDRSSLQTRTLDKYLLVETLPRNPRWRDVVRTAEYVLRHCGEPQGERETLSVALSRLKQHLKQAERV
;
A
#
# COMPACT_ATOMS: atom_id res chain seq x y z
N MET A 1 16.80 -38.43 39.62
CA MET A 1 16.29 -37.05 39.78
C MET A 1 16.97 -36.06 38.84
N LEU A 2 18.29 -35.86 38.91
CA LEU A 2 18.99 -34.85 38.09
C LEU A 2 18.89 -35.09 36.56
N VAL A 3 19.00 -36.35 36.11
CA VAL A 3 18.82 -36.71 34.69
C VAL A 3 17.41 -36.40 34.19
N ALA A 4 16.38 -36.74 34.98
CA ALA A 4 14.99 -36.42 34.64
C ALA A 4 14.76 -34.91 34.62
N ALA A 5 15.31 -34.16 35.58
CA ALA A 5 15.22 -32.70 35.60
C ALA A 5 15.91 -32.04 34.39
N LEU A 6 17.10 -32.52 34.01
CA LEU A 6 17.78 -32.09 32.79
C LEU A 6 16.98 -32.40 31.52
N PHE A 7 16.35 -33.59 31.47
CA PHE A 7 15.50 -33.98 30.34
C PHE A 7 14.27 -33.08 30.22
N PHE A 8 13.50 -32.88 31.30
CA PHE A 8 12.33 -31.99 31.29
C PHE A 8 12.72 -30.53 31.00
N LEU A 9 13.86 -30.07 31.50
CA LEU A 9 14.34 -28.72 31.19
C LEU A 9 14.75 -28.58 29.71
N SER A 10 15.37 -29.60 29.12
CA SER A 10 15.68 -29.59 27.69
C SER A 10 14.41 -29.53 26.85
N MET A 11 13.44 -30.38 27.16
CA MET A 11 12.14 -30.40 26.46
C MET A 11 11.43 -29.05 26.59
N ALA A 12 11.43 -28.43 27.78
CA ALA A 12 10.83 -27.12 27.97
C ALA A 12 11.56 -25.99 27.22
N VAL A 13 12.88 -26.09 27.04
CA VAL A 13 13.65 -25.15 26.22
C VAL A 13 13.29 -25.31 24.75
N ASP A 14 13.26 -26.55 24.26
CA ASP A 14 12.96 -26.87 22.86
C ASP A 14 11.52 -26.44 22.52
N ASP A 15 10.53 -26.78 23.36
CA ASP A 15 9.14 -26.34 23.21
C ASP A 15 9.01 -24.81 23.17
N LYS A 16 9.75 -24.10 24.03
CA LYS A 16 9.74 -22.63 24.05
C LYS A 16 10.31 -22.06 22.76
N VAL A 17 11.42 -22.60 22.26
CA VAL A 17 12.08 -22.17 21.02
C VAL A 17 11.13 -22.40 19.84
N ASP A 18 10.51 -23.58 19.76
CA ASP A 18 9.59 -23.95 18.69
C ASP A 18 8.34 -23.04 18.69
N ILE A 19 7.74 -22.78 19.86
CA ILE A 19 6.61 -21.85 19.98
C ILE A 19 6.99 -20.45 19.49
N GLN A 20 8.19 -19.96 19.81
CA GLN A 20 8.65 -18.65 19.36
C GLN A 20 8.85 -18.61 17.83
N ILE A 21 9.44 -19.66 17.25
CA ILE A 21 9.62 -19.79 15.79
C ILE A 21 8.25 -19.86 15.08
N ASP A 22 7.30 -20.62 15.61
CA ASP A 22 5.95 -20.74 15.05
C ASP A 22 5.17 -19.43 15.12
N ASN A 23 5.30 -18.69 16.22
CA ASN A 23 4.72 -17.36 16.34
C ASN A 23 5.36 -16.35 15.36
N ALA A 24 6.68 -16.47 15.14
CA ALA A 24 7.39 -15.67 14.16
C ALA A 24 6.92 -15.98 12.73
N ASN A 25 6.81 -17.26 12.35
CA ASN A 25 6.25 -17.71 11.08
C ASN A 25 4.85 -17.13 10.84
N ARG A 26 3.94 -17.30 11.82
CA ARG A 26 2.57 -16.76 11.74
C ARG A 26 2.53 -15.24 11.61
N SER A 27 3.51 -14.53 12.14
CA SER A 27 3.58 -13.07 12.05
C SER A 27 4.06 -12.61 10.67
N VAL A 28 5.08 -13.25 10.11
CA VAL A 28 5.55 -12.99 8.75
C VAL A 28 4.50 -13.33 7.72
N GLU A 29 3.85 -14.48 7.87
CA GLU A 29 2.80 -14.92 6.96
C GLU A 29 1.65 -13.92 6.89
N ARG A 30 1.19 -13.42 8.06
CA ARG A 30 0.18 -12.36 8.12
C ARG A 30 0.66 -11.08 7.45
N GLU A 31 1.85 -10.59 7.76
CA GLU A 31 2.37 -9.33 7.19
C GLU A 31 2.54 -9.42 5.66
N LEU A 32 3.12 -10.50 5.15
CA LEU A 32 3.30 -10.71 3.71
C LEU A 32 1.96 -10.90 2.99
N THR A 33 1.02 -11.64 3.59
CA THR A 33 -0.34 -11.79 3.06
C THR A 33 -1.04 -10.44 2.96
N THR A 34 -1.00 -9.64 4.03
CA THR A 34 -1.57 -8.29 4.04
C THR A 34 -0.89 -7.40 3.00
N LEU A 35 0.43 -7.47 2.83
CA LEU A 35 1.15 -6.70 1.82
C LEU A 35 0.68 -7.04 0.41
N VAL A 36 0.57 -8.33 0.09
CA VAL A 36 0.11 -8.78 -1.23
C VAL A 36 -1.35 -8.40 -1.46
N GLN A 37 -2.23 -8.61 -0.48
CA GLN A 37 -3.63 -8.19 -0.59
C GLN A 37 -3.76 -6.69 -0.80
N ASN A 38 -2.97 -5.88 -0.10
CA ASN A 38 -2.94 -4.43 -0.30
C ASN A 38 -2.44 -4.06 -1.70
N ALA A 39 -1.35 -4.69 -2.18
CA ALA A 39 -0.85 -4.47 -3.54
C ALA A 39 -1.89 -4.83 -4.60
N ARG A 40 -2.56 -5.98 -4.45
CA ARG A 40 -3.63 -6.44 -5.36
C ARG A 40 -4.81 -5.46 -5.38
N SER A 41 -5.30 -5.07 -4.21
CA SER A 41 -6.43 -4.14 -4.08
C SER A 41 -6.10 -2.74 -4.62
N GLN A 42 -4.95 -2.18 -4.25
CA GLN A 42 -4.51 -0.86 -4.72
C GLN A 42 -4.27 -0.83 -6.23
N SER A 43 -3.55 -1.83 -6.78
CA SER A 43 -3.32 -1.91 -8.23
C SER A 43 -4.61 -2.08 -9.03
N SER A 44 -5.57 -2.85 -8.51
CA SER A 44 -6.90 -3.01 -9.12
C SER A 44 -7.66 -1.69 -9.14
N ALA A 45 -7.73 -1.01 -7.99
CA ALA A 45 -8.39 0.28 -7.85
C ALA A 45 -7.78 1.35 -8.77
N PHE A 46 -6.47 1.32 -9.00
CA PHE A 46 -5.82 2.24 -9.92
C PHE A 46 -6.06 1.89 -11.38
N ALA A 47 -5.89 0.62 -11.77
CA ALA A 47 -6.02 0.17 -13.16
C ALA A 47 -7.45 0.39 -13.72
N SER A 48 -8.46 0.40 -12.86
CA SER A 48 -9.86 0.67 -13.24
C SER A 48 -10.21 2.15 -13.35
N THR A 49 -9.31 3.08 -12.96
CA THR A 49 -9.59 4.52 -13.08
C THR A 49 -9.54 5.01 -14.52
N SER A 50 -10.38 5.99 -14.84
CA SER A 50 -10.28 6.72 -16.10
C SER A 50 -8.90 7.40 -16.25
N PHE A 51 -8.30 7.83 -15.14
CA PHE A 51 -6.96 8.42 -15.09
C PHE A 51 -5.89 7.50 -15.72
N ILE A 52 -5.78 6.24 -15.28
CA ILE A 52 -4.85 5.28 -15.90
C ILE A 52 -5.24 5.04 -17.37
N GLY A 53 -6.53 4.83 -17.64
CA GLY A 53 -7.03 4.63 -19.00
C GLY A 53 -6.61 5.74 -19.99
N TYR A 54 -6.80 7.01 -19.61
CA TYR A 54 -6.44 8.16 -20.43
C TYR A 54 -4.93 8.42 -20.49
N SER A 55 -4.19 8.05 -19.45
CA SER A 55 -2.73 8.20 -19.43
C SER A 55 -2.03 7.28 -20.45
N VAL A 56 -2.48 6.03 -20.63
CA VAL A 56 -1.90 5.11 -21.63
C VAL A 56 -2.44 5.37 -23.03
N GLY A 57 -3.69 5.85 -23.12
CA GLY A 57 -4.52 5.75 -24.32
C GLY A 57 -3.95 6.28 -25.63
N ARG A 58 -4.43 5.68 -26.73
CA ARG A 58 -3.97 5.94 -28.12
C ARG A 58 -4.18 7.35 -28.68
N TYR A 59 -5.05 8.17 -28.09
CA TYR A 59 -5.42 9.48 -28.64
C TYR A 59 -4.85 10.66 -27.86
N TYR A 60 -4.77 10.56 -26.53
CA TYR A 60 -4.40 11.68 -25.68
C TYR A 60 -3.39 11.27 -24.60
N GLY A 61 -2.96 10.01 -24.54
CA GLY A 61 -2.02 9.51 -23.54
C GLY A 61 -0.56 9.49 -24.01
N PHE A 62 0.29 8.92 -23.16
CA PHE A 62 1.72 8.75 -23.41
C PHE A 62 2.01 7.93 -24.67
N ALA A 63 1.18 6.92 -25.00
CA ALA A 63 1.39 6.15 -26.22
C ALA A 63 1.22 6.99 -27.49
N SER A 64 0.23 7.90 -27.50
CA SER A 64 0.02 8.82 -28.62
C SER A 64 1.17 9.83 -28.73
N ALA A 65 1.55 10.43 -27.61
CA ALA A 65 2.61 11.43 -27.59
C ALA A 65 3.98 10.84 -27.94
N PHE A 66 4.26 9.61 -27.52
CA PHE A 66 5.48 8.89 -27.87
C PHE A 66 5.62 8.71 -29.40
N GLN A 67 4.53 8.36 -30.08
CA GLN A 67 4.53 8.19 -31.54
C GLN A 67 4.80 9.50 -32.32
N GLN A 68 4.55 10.65 -31.69
CA GLN A 68 4.78 11.97 -32.31
C GLN A 68 6.25 12.42 -32.23
N ILE A 69 7.06 11.78 -31.38
CA ILE A 69 8.49 12.13 -31.22
C ILE A 69 9.27 11.83 -32.51
N SER A 70 9.05 10.63 -33.06
CA SER A 70 9.72 10.15 -34.26
C SER A 70 8.93 8.97 -34.86
N PRO A 71 8.87 8.84 -36.20
CA PRO A 71 8.33 7.65 -36.86
C PRO A 71 9.09 6.36 -36.52
N ASP A 72 10.39 6.49 -36.25
CA ASP A 72 11.25 5.41 -35.76
C ASP A 72 11.15 5.32 -34.21
N PRO A 73 10.61 4.21 -33.66
CA PRO A 73 10.46 4.03 -32.22
C PRO A 73 11.77 3.99 -31.43
N GLU A 74 12.86 3.47 -32.01
CA GLU A 74 14.15 3.42 -31.32
C GLU A 74 14.73 4.82 -31.16
N ARG A 75 14.64 5.64 -32.21
CA ARG A 75 14.99 7.06 -32.16
C ARG A 75 14.09 7.83 -31.20
N ALA A 76 12.78 7.56 -31.18
CA ALA A 76 11.86 8.18 -30.22
C ALA A 76 12.27 7.86 -28.77
N ALA A 77 12.58 6.60 -28.48
CA ALA A 77 13.07 6.17 -27.17
C ALA A 77 14.40 6.84 -26.80
N ALA A 78 15.35 6.95 -27.74
CA ALA A 78 16.64 7.58 -27.49
C ALA A 78 16.48 9.08 -27.14
N ILE A 79 15.68 9.83 -27.90
CA ILE A 79 15.37 11.25 -27.62
C ILE A 79 14.69 11.40 -26.26
N LEU A 80 13.73 10.52 -25.96
CA LEU A 80 13.00 10.53 -24.71
C LEU A 80 13.91 10.32 -23.49
N ARG A 81 14.77 9.30 -23.53
CA ARG A 81 15.70 8.97 -22.44
C ARG A 81 16.83 9.98 -22.27
N ALA A 82 17.25 10.62 -23.37
CA ALA A 82 18.23 11.71 -23.31
C ALA A 82 17.65 12.95 -22.60
N THR A 83 16.34 13.17 -22.73
CA THR A 83 15.66 14.35 -22.16
C THR A 83 15.20 14.12 -20.72
N TYR A 84 14.68 12.93 -20.42
CA TYR A 84 14.22 12.56 -19.07
C TYR A 84 15.22 11.60 -18.42
N PRO A 85 16.14 12.09 -17.58
CA PRO A 85 17.12 11.24 -16.91
C PRO A 85 16.45 10.34 -15.86
N PRO A 86 17.13 9.27 -15.40
CA PRO A 86 16.65 8.45 -14.30
C PRO A 86 16.35 9.28 -13.05
N GLY A 87 15.21 9.03 -12.44
CA GLY A 87 14.67 9.74 -11.28
C GLY A 87 13.42 10.55 -11.60
N ASP A 88 13.02 11.38 -10.63
CA ASP A 88 11.80 12.22 -10.71
C ASP A 88 12.09 13.67 -11.10
N ALA A 89 13.34 13.98 -11.47
CA ALA A 89 13.73 15.34 -11.78
C ALA A 89 13.07 15.82 -13.09
N PRO A 90 12.60 17.08 -13.16
CA PRO A 90 12.12 17.64 -14.41
C PRO A 90 13.28 17.80 -15.41
N PRO A 91 13.01 17.69 -16.72
CA PRO A 91 14.02 17.94 -17.75
C PRO A 91 14.45 19.41 -17.73
N SER A 92 15.74 19.69 -17.98
CA SER A 92 16.26 21.07 -18.04
C SER A 92 15.83 21.81 -19.30
N GLU A 93 15.74 21.11 -20.43
CA GLU A 93 15.32 21.65 -21.71
C GLU A 93 14.46 20.61 -22.43
N ILE A 94 13.40 21.05 -23.10
CA ILE A 94 12.48 20.18 -23.82
C ILE A 94 12.67 20.43 -25.33
N PRO A 95 13.24 19.45 -26.07
CA PRO A 95 13.34 19.55 -27.52
C PRO A 95 11.96 19.71 -28.17
N ALA A 96 11.89 20.42 -29.30
CA ALA A 96 10.63 20.63 -30.02
C ALA A 96 9.89 19.31 -30.34
N ALA A 97 10.64 18.25 -30.67
CA ALA A 97 10.11 16.90 -30.93
C ALA A 97 9.38 16.28 -29.72
N LEU A 98 9.68 16.72 -28.49
CA LEU A 98 9.07 16.22 -27.25
C LEU A 98 7.94 17.09 -26.71
N THR A 99 7.58 18.19 -27.37
CA THR A 99 6.56 19.14 -26.87
C THR A 99 5.23 18.46 -26.54
N ALA A 100 4.76 17.56 -27.41
CA ALA A 100 3.53 16.80 -27.18
C ALA A 100 3.66 15.84 -25.98
N TYR A 101 4.81 15.18 -25.83
CA TYR A 101 5.10 14.29 -24.71
C TYR A 101 5.16 15.07 -23.40
N ALA A 102 5.85 16.20 -23.39
CA ALA A 102 5.96 17.08 -22.24
C ALA A 102 4.59 17.58 -21.75
N ALA A 103 3.70 17.98 -22.66
CA ALA A 103 2.34 18.39 -22.29
C ALA A 103 1.54 17.25 -21.61
N VAL A 104 1.69 16.01 -22.09
CA VAL A 104 1.07 14.84 -21.47
C VAL A 104 1.72 14.52 -20.11
N HIS A 105 3.04 14.64 -20.03
CA HIS A 105 3.80 14.47 -18.80
C HIS A 105 3.32 15.47 -17.73
N ASP A 106 3.29 16.76 -18.03
CA ASP A 106 2.84 17.80 -17.11
C ASP A 106 1.41 17.58 -16.59
N ARG A 107 0.54 17.03 -17.43
CA ARG A 107 -0.84 16.73 -17.06
C ARG A 107 -0.98 15.57 -16.06
N PHE A 108 -0.16 14.53 -16.16
CA PHE A 108 -0.36 13.29 -15.41
C PHE A 108 0.69 12.99 -14.34
N HIS A 109 1.91 13.51 -14.52
CA HIS A 109 3.07 13.11 -13.73
C HIS A 109 2.93 13.41 -12.23
N ALA A 110 2.47 14.62 -11.88
CA ALA A 110 2.24 14.98 -10.48
C ALA A 110 1.24 14.03 -9.81
N SER A 111 0.14 13.71 -10.49
CA SER A 111 -0.87 12.77 -9.99
C SER A 111 -0.31 11.36 -9.82
N PHE A 112 0.59 10.90 -10.70
CA PHE A 112 1.26 9.60 -10.51
C PHE A 112 2.17 9.57 -9.30
N ARG A 113 2.96 10.62 -9.10
CA ARG A 113 3.81 10.74 -7.91
C ARG A 113 2.98 10.72 -6.63
N ASP A 114 1.92 11.52 -6.59
CA ASP A 114 1.04 11.63 -5.41
C ASP A 114 0.30 10.30 -5.16
N LEU A 115 -0.13 9.63 -6.22
CA LEU A 115 -0.76 8.31 -6.16
C LEU A 115 0.19 7.25 -5.57
N LEU A 116 1.46 7.22 -6.01
CA LEU A 116 2.41 6.22 -5.51
C LEU A 116 2.92 6.52 -4.10
N ALA A 117 2.98 7.80 -3.69
CA ALA A 117 3.51 8.22 -2.39
C ALA A 117 2.84 7.54 -1.18
N SER A 118 1.57 7.15 -1.29
CA SER A 118 0.79 6.51 -0.22
C SER A 118 0.67 4.99 -0.35
N THR A 119 1.43 4.38 -1.27
CA THR A 119 1.27 2.96 -1.63
C THR A 119 2.51 2.13 -1.31
N VAL A 120 2.37 0.81 -1.45
CA VAL A 120 3.51 -0.12 -1.38
C VAL A 120 4.43 -0.04 -2.61
N PHE A 121 4.01 0.68 -3.66
CA PHE A 121 4.74 0.79 -4.90
C PHE A 121 5.73 1.97 -4.86
N ASP A 122 6.81 1.88 -5.62
CA ASP A 122 7.77 2.99 -5.78
C ASP A 122 7.99 3.39 -7.24
N ASP A 123 7.38 2.65 -8.18
CA ASP A 123 7.31 2.97 -9.59
C ASP A 123 6.05 2.35 -10.21
N LEU A 124 5.68 2.88 -11.37
CA LEU A 124 4.69 2.30 -12.26
C LEU A 124 5.18 2.44 -13.69
N TYR A 125 4.95 1.41 -14.50
CA TYR A 125 5.24 1.41 -15.92
C TYR A 125 3.93 1.43 -16.69
N LEU A 126 3.82 2.35 -17.66
CA LEU A 126 2.77 2.31 -18.67
C LEU A 126 3.35 1.68 -19.92
N ILE A 127 2.77 0.55 -20.32
CA ILE A 127 3.17 -0.20 -21.49
C ILE A 127 2.05 -0.12 -22.51
N ASP A 128 2.36 0.34 -23.71
CA ASP A 128 1.36 0.38 -24.79
C ASP A 128 1.02 -1.04 -25.29
N ARG A 129 0.00 -1.15 -26.14
CA ARG A 129 -0.44 -2.44 -26.71
C ARG A 129 0.64 -3.16 -27.54
N PHE A 130 1.71 -2.47 -27.93
CA PHE A 130 2.80 -3.03 -28.71
C PHE A 130 3.98 -3.49 -27.85
N GLY A 131 3.90 -3.29 -26.53
CA GLY A 131 4.96 -3.65 -25.60
C GLY A 131 6.00 -2.55 -25.38
N ARG A 132 5.72 -1.30 -25.74
CA ARG A 132 6.64 -0.18 -25.50
C ARG A 132 6.37 0.46 -24.16
N VAL A 133 7.42 0.64 -23.36
CA VAL A 133 7.35 1.32 -22.05
C VAL A 133 7.32 2.84 -22.29
N VAL A 134 6.13 3.42 -22.36
CA VAL A 134 5.93 4.83 -22.73
C VAL A 134 6.00 5.80 -21.54
N TYR A 135 5.93 5.29 -20.32
CA TYR A 135 6.08 6.05 -19.08
C TYR A 135 6.64 5.18 -17.95
N SER A 136 7.49 5.77 -17.12
CA SER A 136 7.87 5.31 -15.78
C SER A 136 8.02 6.53 -14.88
N LEU A 137 7.64 6.43 -13.60
CA LEU A 137 7.87 7.53 -12.66
C LEU A 137 9.38 7.71 -12.44
N ARG A 138 10.11 6.60 -12.26
CA ARG A 138 11.56 6.60 -11.98
C ARG A 138 12.44 6.71 -13.22
N LYS A 139 11.90 6.56 -14.44
CA LYS A 139 12.64 6.55 -15.71
C LYS A 139 13.90 5.66 -15.67
N ASP A 140 13.78 4.46 -15.11
CA ASP A 140 14.91 3.53 -14.97
C ASP A 140 15.34 2.91 -16.31
N ALA A 141 16.19 1.88 -16.27
CA ALA A 141 16.66 1.19 -17.48
C ALA A 141 15.54 0.64 -18.40
N ALA A 142 14.30 0.47 -17.92
CA ALA A 142 13.18 0.01 -18.73
C ALA A 142 12.43 1.15 -19.45
N PHE A 143 12.61 2.40 -19.06
CA PHE A 143 11.90 3.53 -19.66
C PHE A 143 12.24 3.69 -21.15
N GLY A 144 11.22 3.77 -22.00
CA GLY A 144 11.36 3.81 -23.46
C GLY A 144 11.77 2.46 -24.09
N ALA A 145 11.88 1.38 -23.31
CA ALA A 145 12.24 0.07 -23.85
C ALA A 145 11.10 -0.53 -24.69
N ASP A 146 11.46 -1.24 -25.75
CA ASP A 146 10.55 -2.08 -26.51
C ASP A 146 10.66 -3.52 -26.02
N LEU A 147 9.61 -4.01 -25.35
CA LEU A 147 9.56 -5.35 -24.77
C LEU A 147 9.32 -6.46 -25.82
N ALA A 148 8.95 -6.11 -27.06
CA ALA A 148 8.87 -7.05 -28.17
C ALA A 148 10.26 -7.35 -28.76
N ALA A 149 11.21 -6.42 -28.60
CA ALA A 149 12.57 -6.55 -29.08
C ALA A 149 13.30 -7.73 -28.41
N ALA A 150 14.16 -8.43 -29.16
CA ALA A 150 14.80 -9.66 -28.71
C ALA A 150 15.58 -9.50 -27.39
N ARG A 151 16.21 -8.34 -27.18
CA ARG A 151 16.97 -8.04 -25.96
C ARG A 151 16.09 -7.91 -24.71
N GLN A 152 14.86 -7.43 -24.87
CA GLN A 152 13.97 -7.11 -23.75
C GLN A 152 12.88 -8.17 -23.54
N ARG A 153 12.70 -9.09 -24.48
CA ARG A 153 11.68 -10.15 -24.44
C ARG A 153 11.78 -11.04 -23.20
N GLU A 154 13.00 -11.33 -22.77
CA GLU A 154 13.31 -12.14 -21.58
C GLU A 154 13.62 -11.29 -20.35
N SER A 155 13.47 -9.96 -20.44
CA SER A 155 13.49 -9.10 -19.26
C SER A 155 12.29 -9.38 -18.36
N ALA A 156 12.36 -8.99 -17.09
CA ALA A 156 11.25 -9.17 -16.15
C ALA A 156 9.94 -8.53 -16.65
N LEU A 157 10.01 -7.31 -17.20
CA LEU A 157 8.86 -6.63 -17.79
C LEU A 157 8.38 -7.30 -19.07
N GLY A 158 9.29 -7.79 -19.92
CA GLY A 158 8.94 -8.48 -21.17
C GLY A 158 8.22 -9.80 -20.93
N THR A 159 8.67 -10.59 -19.96
CA THR A 159 8.02 -11.83 -19.55
C THR A 159 6.64 -11.55 -18.95
N LEU A 160 6.54 -10.60 -18.03
CA LEU A 160 5.26 -10.22 -17.42
C LEU A 160 4.27 -9.65 -18.44
N PHE A 161 4.72 -8.79 -19.36
CA PHE A 161 3.86 -8.23 -20.40
C PHE A 161 3.28 -9.34 -21.28
N ARG A 162 4.12 -10.27 -21.74
CA ARG A 162 3.65 -11.43 -22.53
C ARG A 162 2.66 -12.29 -21.76
N GLU A 163 2.89 -12.51 -20.47
CA GLU A 163 1.99 -13.29 -19.63
C GLU A 163 0.63 -12.60 -19.46
N VAL A 164 0.61 -11.29 -19.18
CA VAL A 164 -0.64 -10.52 -19.10
C VAL A 164 -1.39 -10.60 -20.42
N MET A 165 -0.70 -10.30 -21.54
CA MET A 165 -1.32 -10.30 -22.87
C MET A 165 -1.80 -11.70 -23.30
N GLY A 166 -1.09 -12.76 -22.91
CA GLY A 166 -1.45 -14.15 -23.20
C GLY A 166 -2.67 -14.65 -22.42
N ARG A 167 -2.97 -14.06 -21.25
CA ARG A 167 -4.16 -14.39 -20.44
C ARG A 167 -5.44 -13.72 -20.95
N LEU A 168 -5.33 -12.58 -21.64
CA LEU A 168 -6.47 -11.78 -22.10
C LEU A 168 -7.46 -12.55 -22.99
N PRO A 169 -7.05 -13.35 -24.00
CA PRO A 169 -8.00 -14.04 -24.87
C PRO A 169 -8.87 -15.07 -24.17
N GLN A 170 -8.45 -15.57 -23.01
CA GLN A 170 -9.14 -16.60 -22.24
C GLN A 170 -9.95 -16.00 -21.07
N ALA A 171 -9.77 -14.71 -20.79
CA ALA A 171 -10.42 -14.04 -19.67
C ALA A 171 -11.87 -13.65 -20.03
N GLN A 172 -12.82 -14.07 -19.21
CA GLN A 172 -14.21 -13.61 -19.30
C GLN A 172 -14.33 -12.12 -18.93
N THR A 173 -13.46 -11.68 -18.00
CA THR A 173 -13.40 -10.35 -17.41
C THR A 173 -11.95 -9.84 -17.53
N PRO A 174 -11.57 -9.20 -18.65
CA PRO A 174 -10.21 -8.72 -18.88
C PRO A 174 -9.64 -7.88 -17.74
N GLU A 175 -10.46 -7.07 -17.07
CA GLU A 175 -10.09 -6.21 -15.94
C GLU A 175 -9.60 -6.99 -14.70
N GLN A 176 -10.01 -8.26 -14.58
CA GLN A 176 -9.62 -9.14 -13.48
C GLN A 176 -8.28 -9.84 -13.74
N VAL A 177 -7.75 -9.79 -14.97
CA VAL A 177 -6.43 -10.35 -15.28
C VAL A 177 -5.37 -9.62 -14.46
N MET A 178 -4.53 -10.40 -13.80
CA MET A 178 -3.41 -9.92 -13.02
C MET A 178 -2.28 -10.93 -13.10
N VAL A 179 -1.05 -10.42 -13.19
CA VAL A 179 0.18 -11.21 -13.09
C VAL A 179 1.04 -10.61 -11.99
N LEU A 180 1.54 -11.44 -11.08
CA LEU A 180 2.45 -11.05 -10.01
C LEU A 180 3.71 -11.92 -10.12
N THR A 181 4.87 -11.28 -10.20
CA THR A 181 6.15 -12.02 -10.25
C THR A 181 6.60 -12.43 -8.85
N GLN A 182 7.51 -13.40 -8.77
CA GLN A 182 8.34 -13.61 -7.59
C GLN A 182 9.39 -12.48 -7.46
N PRO A 183 10.07 -12.33 -6.30
CA PRO A 183 11.19 -11.42 -6.16
C PRO A 183 12.27 -11.70 -7.22
N LEU A 184 12.67 -10.66 -7.94
CA LEU A 184 13.63 -10.75 -9.04
C LEU A 184 14.54 -9.52 -9.10
N PRO A 185 15.71 -9.62 -9.74
CA PRO A 185 16.62 -8.50 -9.93
C PRO A 185 15.99 -7.40 -10.80
N LEU A 186 16.10 -6.15 -10.35
CA LEU A 186 15.67 -4.94 -11.07
C LEU A 186 16.85 -3.97 -11.14
N ASP A 187 16.72 -2.90 -11.93
CA ASP A 187 17.80 -1.91 -12.17
C ASP A 187 18.41 -1.36 -10.86
N GLN A 188 17.59 -1.20 -9.83
CA GLN A 188 18.02 -0.78 -8.49
C GLN A 188 17.58 -1.80 -7.43
N GLY A 189 18.32 -2.90 -7.35
CA GLY A 189 18.16 -3.93 -6.32
C GLY A 189 17.24 -5.07 -6.75
N HIS A 190 16.31 -5.44 -5.88
CA HIS A 190 15.31 -6.47 -6.18
C HIS A 190 13.91 -5.92 -5.94
N GLY A 191 12.94 -6.53 -6.59
CA GLY A 191 11.54 -6.23 -6.35
C GLY A 191 10.62 -7.23 -7.01
N MET A 192 9.33 -6.95 -6.91
CA MET A 192 8.29 -7.69 -7.59
C MET A 192 7.54 -6.75 -8.52
N LEU A 193 6.98 -7.32 -9.58
CA LEU A 193 6.18 -6.61 -10.55
C LEU A 193 4.76 -7.16 -10.53
N LEU A 194 3.78 -6.26 -10.51
CA LEU A 194 2.36 -6.57 -10.57
C LEU A 194 1.76 -5.92 -11.82
N GLY A 195 1.45 -6.73 -12.83
CA GLY A 195 0.89 -6.31 -14.10
C GLY A 195 -0.62 -6.46 -14.17
N ARG A 196 -1.31 -5.45 -14.71
CA ARG A 196 -2.74 -5.47 -15.00
C ARG A 196 -3.01 -4.85 -16.38
N PRO A 197 -3.97 -5.37 -17.17
CA PRO A 197 -4.38 -4.71 -18.39
C PRO A 197 -5.14 -3.42 -18.07
N VAL A 198 -4.98 -2.44 -18.94
CA VAL A 198 -5.76 -1.20 -18.93
C VAL A 198 -6.86 -1.35 -19.95
N VAL A 199 -8.09 -1.52 -19.49
CA VAL A 199 -9.28 -1.74 -20.33
C VAL A 199 -10.15 -0.48 -20.33
N ARG A 200 -10.52 0.00 -21.51
CA ARG A 200 -11.43 1.14 -21.67
C ARG A 200 -12.41 0.86 -22.80
N HIS A 201 -13.70 1.08 -22.55
CA HIS A 201 -14.79 0.82 -23.51
C HIS A 201 -14.69 -0.59 -24.14
N GLY A 202 -14.36 -1.61 -23.33
CA GLY A 202 -14.20 -3.00 -23.78
C GLY A 202 -12.94 -3.27 -24.62
N THR A 203 -12.03 -2.30 -24.77
CA THR A 203 -10.78 -2.45 -25.51
C THR A 203 -9.58 -2.35 -24.59
N VAL A 204 -8.58 -3.20 -24.80
CA VAL A 204 -7.30 -3.16 -24.08
C VAL A 204 -6.42 -2.06 -24.69
N GLU A 205 -6.16 -1.01 -23.93
CA GLU A 205 -5.33 0.13 -24.36
C GLU A 205 -3.83 -0.12 -24.11
N GLY A 206 -3.51 -1.01 -23.18
CA GLY A 206 -2.14 -1.38 -22.81
C GLY A 206 -2.10 -2.16 -21.50
N VAL A 207 -0.94 -2.15 -20.85
CA VAL A 207 -0.70 -2.79 -19.55
C VAL A 207 -0.08 -1.78 -18.61
N VAL A 208 -0.58 -1.70 -17.37
CA VAL A 208 0.06 -0.99 -16.27
C VAL A 208 0.79 -2.01 -15.40
N VAL A 209 2.03 -1.72 -15.04
CA VAL A 209 2.83 -2.58 -14.16
C VAL A 209 3.30 -1.78 -12.97
N PHE A 210 2.98 -2.24 -11.76
CA PHE A 210 3.41 -1.61 -10.52
C PHE A 210 4.62 -2.34 -9.95
N ARG A 211 5.58 -1.57 -9.42
CA ARG A 211 6.81 -2.12 -8.83
C ARG A 211 6.75 -2.08 -7.31
N VAL A 212 6.90 -3.23 -6.68
CA VAL A 212 7.06 -3.36 -5.22
C VAL A 212 8.56 -3.54 -4.93
N PRO A 213 9.25 -2.55 -4.36
CA PRO A 213 10.67 -2.67 -4.06
C PRO A 213 10.90 -3.58 -2.84
N ILE A 214 11.93 -4.41 -2.89
CA ILE A 214 12.23 -5.33 -1.77
C ILE A 214 12.55 -4.57 -0.47
N GLY A 215 13.12 -3.36 -0.57
CA GLY A 215 13.45 -2.52 0.59
C GLY A 215 12.23 -2.19 1.45
N LYS A 216 11.09 -1.84 0.84
CA LYS A 216 9.83 -1.59 1.58
C LYS A 216 9.33 -2.84 2.30
N VAL A 217 9.60 -4.04 1.76
CA VAL A 217 9.21 -5.30 2.40
C VAL A 217 10.18 -5.64 3.54
N GLN A 218 11.48 -5.43 3.34
CA GLN A 218 12.49 -5.58 4.37
C GLN A 218 12.21 -4.70 5.60
N GLU A 219 11.85 -3.43 5.40
CA GLU A 219 11.47 -2.52 6.49
C GLU A 219 10.30 -3.06 7.32
N ARG A 220 9.32 -3.69 6.67
CA ARG A 220 8.18 -4.32 7.35
C ARG A 220 8.60 -5.53 8.16
N LEU A 221 9.41 -6.41 7.57
CA LEU A 221 9.93 -7.60 8.25
C LEU A 221 10.89 -7.25 9.39
N ALA A 222 11.69 -6.20 9.25
CA ALA A 222 12.59 -5.72 10.28
C ALA A 222 11.83 -5.34 11.56
N ARG A 223 10.61 -4.80 11.45
CA ARG A 223 9.76 -4.48 12.61
C ARG A 223 9.20 -5.72 13.32
N LEU A 224 9.23 -6.88 12.68
CA LEU A 224 8.85 -8.15 13.30
C LEU A 224 10.01 -8.83 14.01
N THR A 225 11.25 -8.36 13.82
CA THR A 225 12.43 -8.99 14.40
C THR A 225 12.43 -8.85 15.92
N GLN A 226 12.97 -9.86 16.59
CA GLN A 226 13.10 -9.90 18.04
C GLN A 226 14.48 -10.43 18.39
N ASP A 227 14.89 -10.33 19.66
CA ASP A 227 16.20 -10.87 20.04
C ASP A 227 16.22 -12.40 19.82
N GLY A 228 17.10 -12.84 18.92
CA GLY A 228 17.20 -14.22 18.46
C GLY A 228 16.16 -14.67 17.42
N ILE A 229 15.31 -13.77 16.87
CA ILE A 229 14.43 -14.03 15.72
C ILE A 229 14.68 -13.01 14.61
N GLY A 230 14.86 -13.53 13.40
CA GLY A 230 15.13 -12.78 12.19
C GLY A 230 14.45 -13.44 10.99
N PHE A 231 14.54 -12.77 9.85
CA PHE A 231 13.85 -13.20 8.64
C PHE A 231 14.74 -12.98 7.44
N ALA A 232 14.60 -13.85 6.44
CA ALA A 232 15.17 -13.65 5.13
C ALA A 232 14.13 -13.91 4.04
N LEU A 233 14.14 -13.07 3.02
CA LEU A 233 13.37 -13.26 1.80
C LEU A 233 14.24 -13.96 0.77
N LEU A 234 13.63 -14.87 0.02
CA LEU A 234 14.30 -15.69 -0.97
C LEU A 234 13.75 -15.39 -2.37
N ASP A 235 14.59 -15.56 -3.38
CA ASP A 235 14.19 -15.53 -4.79
C ASP A 235 13.58 -16.89 -5.21
N GLY A 236 13.18 -17.00 -6.48
CA GLY A 236 12.63 -18.24 -7.03
C GLY A 236 13.59 -19.43 -7.00
N ALA A 237 14.90 -19.18 -7.03
CA ALA A 237 15.95 -20.18 -6.93
C ALA A 237 16.29 -20.56 -5.47
N GLY A 238 15.72 -19.87 -4.48
CA GLY A 238 15.95 -20.10 -3.05
C GLY A 238 17.17 -19.36 -2.49
N ASN A 239 17.78 -18.47 -3.26
CA ASN A 239 18.85 -17.59 -2.80
C ASN A 239 18.28 -16.47 -1.93
N MET A 240 19.03 -16.05 -0.92
CA MET A 240 18.62 -14.96 -0.06
C MET A 240 18.76 -13.62 -0.78
N VAL A 241 17.64 -12.90 -0.91
CA VAL A 241 17.56 -11.56 -1.51
C VAL A 241 17.85 -10.50 -0.46
N THR A 242 17.27 -10.66 0.72
CA THR A 242 17.45 -9.73 1.84
C THR A 242 17.20 -10.43 3.17
N SER A 243 17.74 -9.87 4.25
CA SER A 243 17.54 -10.34 5.61
C SER A 243 17.44 -9.20 6.62
N ALA A 244 16.76 -9.50 7.73
CA ALA A 244 16.71 -8.68 8.93
C ALA A 244 16.84 -9.59 10.15
N PRO A 245 17.89 -9.48 10.99
CA PRO A 245 19.02 -8.55 10.88
C PRO A 245 19.92 -8.83 9.65
N GLY A 246 20.79 -7.88 9.32
CA GLY A 246 21.65 -7.97 8.13
C GLY A 246 22.64 -9.13 8.17
N GLY A 247 23.07 -9.59 7.00
CA GLY A 247 23.88 -10.81 6.78
C GLY A 247 25.03 -11.08 7.77
N GLU A 248 25.81 -10.05 8.13
CA GLU A 248 26.96 -10.22 9.02
C GLU A 248 26.59 -10.58 10.47
N GLN A 249 25.40 -10.15 10.92
CA GLN A 249 24.90 -10.37 12.28
C GLN A 249 24.29 -11.77 12.47
N LEU A 250 24.10 -12.51 11.37
CA LEU A 250 23.48 -13.84 11.34
C LEU A 250 24.48 -15.00 11.53
N LYS A 251 25.76 -14.70 11.86
CA LYS A 251 26.76 -15.75 12.10
C LYS A 251 26.31 -16.64 13.28
N GLY A 252 26.17 -17.93 13.02
CA GLY A 252 25.74 -18.93 14.02
C GLY A 252 24.23 -19.07 14.18
N TRP A 253 23.42 -18.32 13.41
CA TRP A 253 21.97 -18.46 13.43
C TRP A 253 21.54 -19.67 12.60
N ALA A 254 20.53 -20.40 13.10
CA ALA A 254 19.92 -21.50 12.39
C ALA A 254 18.93 -20.97 11.34
N ARG A 255 19.01 -21.51 10.12
CA ARG A 255 18.03 -21.28 9.06
C ARG A 255 16.92 -22.32 9.18
N GLN A 256 15.69 -21.87 9.41
CA GLN A 256 14.53 -22.75 9.47
C GLN A 256 14.12 -23.24 8.07
N GLU A 257 13.10 -24.09 8.00
CA GLU A 257 12.57 -24.53 6.72
C GLU A 257 12.00 -23.34 5.92
N ALA A 258 12.32 -23.28 4.63
CA ALA A 258 11.83 -22.23 3.76
C ALA A 258 10.33 -22.41 3.51
N ARG A 259 9.56 -21.36 3.76
CA ARG A 259 8.10 -21.35 3.53
C ARG A 259 7.77 -20.60 2.25
N VAL A 260 6.75 -21.07 1.55
CA VAL A 260 6.23 -20.46 0.32
C VAL A 260 4.83 -19.97 0.60
N LEU A 261 4.58 -18.68 0.37
CA LEU A 261 3.25 -18.12 0.42
C LEU A 261 2.55 -18.40 -0.91
N GLU A 262 1.56 -19.31 -0.89
CA GLU A 262 0.81 -19.72 -2.09
C GLU A 262 0.26 -18.52 -2.86
N ASP A 263 -0.23 -17.53 -2.13
CA ASP A 263 -1.03 -16.44 -2.68
C ASP A 263 -0.24 -15.17 -3.03
N GLY A 264 1.07 -15.28 -3.24
CA GLY A 264 1.90 -14.09 -3.52
C GLY A 264 3.28 -14.36 -4.08
N GLY A 265 3.69 -15.62 -4.23
CA GLY A 265 5.02 -15.97 -4.74
C GLY A 265 6.17 -15.58 -3.80
N TRP A 266 5.88 -15.18 -2.56
CA TRP A 266 6.90 -14.92 -1.56
C TRP A 266 7.49 -16.23 -1.05
N ARG A 267 8.81 -16.30 -1.05
CA ARG A 267 9.55 -17.33 -0.34
C ARG A 267 10.30 -16.65 0.80
N TYR A 268 10.14 -17.16 2.01
CA TYR A 268 10.80 -16.60 3.17
C TYR A 268 11.32 -17.71 4.08
N VAL A 269 12.21 -17.32 4.97
CA VAL A 269 12.72 -18.21 6.01
C VAL A 269 12.88 -17.44 7.32
N VAL A 270 12.51 -18.08 8.42
CA VAL A 270 12.82 -17.58 9.76
C VAL A 270 14.25 -17.98 10.11
N LEU A 271 14.97 -17.04 10.68
CA LEU A 271 16.32 -17.22 11.20
C LEU A 271 16.24 -17.14 12.70
N SER A 272 16.92 -18.05 13.41
CA SER A 272 16.87 -18.07 14.87
C SER A 272 18.22 -18.28 15.53
N ASP A 273 18.38 -17.69 16.72
CA ASP A 273 19.48 -17.95 17.64
C ASP A 273 18.94 -18.68 18.87
N ALA A 274 19.09 -20.00 18.88
CA ALA A 274 18.60 -20.85 19.96
C ALA A 274 19.16 -20.47 21.34
N ALA A 275 20.38 -19.91 21.40
CA ALA A 275 20.97 -19.50 22.67
C ALA A 275 20.20 -18.34 23.29
N LYS A 276 19.83 -17.35 22.45
CA LYS A 276 19.06 -16.17 22.84
C LYS A 276 17.61 -16.50 23.17
N LEU A 277 16.96 -17.34 22.36
CA LEU A 277 15.54 -17.72 22.56
C LEU A 277 15.33 -18.50 23.86
N ALA A 278 16.25 -19.40 24.18
CA ALA A 278 16.23 -20.13 25.45
C ALA A 278 16.40 -19.18 26.66
N GLY A 279 17.17 -18.10 26.51
CA GLY A 279 17.38 -17.09 27.55
C GLY A 279 17.91 -17.68 28.86
N GLY A 280 17.31 -17.30 29.99
CA GLY A 280 17.72 -17.78 31.32
C GLY A 280 17.61 -19.31 31.52
N LEU A 281 16.79 -20.02 30.74
CA LEU A 281 16.72 -21.49 30.84
C LEU A 281 18.02 -22.16 30.38
N ASN A 282 18.75 -21.56 29.43
CA ASN A 282 20.06 -22.08 29.04
C ASN A 282 21.08 -21.97 30.17
N PHE A 283 20.99 -20.90 30.97
CA PHE A 283 21.83 -20.75 32.17
C PHE A 283 21.51 -21.83 33.22
N ILE A 284 20.22 -22.09 33.47
CA ILE A 284 19.79 -23.17 34.38
C ILE A 284 20.26 -24.54 33.86
N ARG A 285 20.16 -24.78 32.55
CA ARG A 285 20.63 -26.01 31.92
C ARG A 285 22.14 -26.20 32.12
N TRP A 286 22.92 -25.15 31.94
CA TRP A 286 24.37 -25.18 32.19
C TRP A 286 24.70 -25.42 33.66
N LEU A 287 23.97 -24.79 34.59
CA LEU A 287 24.17 -24.95 36.03
C LEU A 287 23.85 -26.37 36.50
N LEU A 288 22.80 -27.00 35.96
CA LEU A 288 22.46 -28.41 36.23
C LEU A 288 23.50 -29.38 35.65
N LEU A 289 24.04 -29.10 34.46
CA LEU A 289 25.14 -29.89 33.89
C LEU A 289 26.41 -29.79 34.74
N LEU A 290 26.73 -28.59 35.22
CA LEU A 290 27.87 -28.36 36.11
C LEU A 290 27.68 -29.08 37.46
N ALA A 291 26.49 -29.02 38.05
CA ALA A 291 26.16 -29.77 39.26
C ALA A 291 26.27 -31.29 39.04
N GLY A 292 25.82 -31.79 37.88
CA GLY A 292 25.98 -33.19 37.50
C GLY A 292 27.45 -33.60 37.37
N PHE A 293 28.29 -32.77 36.75
CA PHE A 293 29.73 -33.02 36.64
C PHE A 293 30.40 -33.05 38.01
N VAL A 294 30.10 -32.08 38.88
CA VAL A 294 30.62 -32.05 40.26
C VAL A 294 30.21 -33.32 41.02
N ALA A 295 28.95 -33.74 40.92
CA ALA A 295 28.47 -34.96 41.56
C ALA A 295 29.21 -36.23 41.06
N ILE A 296 29.46 -36.33 39.74
CA ILE A 296 30.22 -37.44 39.15
C ILE A 296 31.67 -37.43 39.64
N THR A 297 32.31 -36.25 39.70
CA THR A 297 33.70 -36.16 40.19
C THR A 297 33.83 -36.52 41.67
N LEU A 298 32.88 -36.13 42.52
CA LEU A 298 32.84 -36.51 43.93
C LEU A 298 32.59 -38.01 44.11
N PHE A 299 31.67 -38.58 43.31
CA PHE A 299 31.42 -40.02 43.29
C PHE A 299 32.66 -40.81 42.87
N MET A 300 33.33 -40.41 41.78
CA MET A 300 34.58 -41.04 41.32
C MET A 300 35.71 -40.90 42.34
N LYS A 301 35.74 -39.82 43.13
CA LYS A 301 36.70 -39.62 44.22
C LYS A 301 36.42 -40.55 45.41
N ALA A 302 35.15 -40.70 45.81
CA ALA A 302 34.74 -41.62 46.88
C ALA A 302 35.01 -43.09 46.53
N PHE A 303 34.92 -43.48 45.25
CA PHE A 303 35.28 -44.81 44.77
C PHE A 303 36.80 -45.05 44.63
N ARG A 304 37.62 -44.03 44.81
CA ARG A 304 39.09 -44.10 44.74
C ARG A 304 39.76 -44.26 46.10
N GLU A 305 39.01 -44.21 47.19
CA GLU A 305 39.52 -44.47 48.53
C GLU A 305 39.55 -45.99 48.80
N PRO A 306 40.71 -46.61 49.11
CA PRO A 306 40.76 -48.03 49.44
C PRO A 306 40.15 -48.29 50.82
N ALA A 307 39.36 -49.36 50.92
CA ALA A 307 38.73 -49.80 52.17
C ALA A 307 39.79 -50.06 53.27
N PRO A 308 39.55 -49.64 54.53
CA PRO A 308 40.44 -49.97 55.63
C PRO A 308 40.31 -51.47 55.99
N ALA A 309 41.46 -52.13 56.11
CA ALA A 309 41.59 -53.51 56.56
C ALA A 309 41.17 -53.67 58.04
N ALA A 310 40.54 -54.79 58.34
CA ALA A 310 40.25 -55.24 59.70
C ALA A 310 41.53 -55.68 60.41
N ASP A 311 41.71 -55.28 61.68
CA ASP A 311 42.23 -56.22 62.68
C ASP A 311 41.95 -55.79 64.13
N ALA A 312 41.97 -56.80 64.99
CA ALA A 312 41.38 -56.91 66.31
C ALA A 312 42.21 -56.35 67.50
N GLY A 313 41.51 -56.08 68.61
CA GLY A 313 42.01 -56.30 69.97
C GLY A 313 42.30 -55.07 70.84
N GLY A 314 41.54 -54.91 71.94
CA GLY A 314 41.92 -54.03 73.06
C GLY A 314 40.76 -53.63 73.98
N PHE A 315 40.74 -54.18 75.20
CA PHE A 315 39.66 -54.18 76.20
C PHE A 315 39.75 -52.98 77.19
N VAL A 316 38.64 -52.22 77.38
CA VAL A 316 37.89 -51.81 78.62
C VAL A 316 38.71 -51.31 79.86
N PRO A 317 38.33 -50.23 80.64
CA PRO A 317 37.04 -50.20 81.36
C PRO A 317 36.31 -48.87 81.73
N VAL A 318 34.96 -48.99 81.67
CA VAL A 318 33.90 -48.74 82.68
C VAL A 318 33.77 -47.40 83.45
N GLY A 319 32.66 -46.69 83.15
CA GLY A 319 31.66 -46.19 84.13
C GLY A 319 31.53 -44.67 84.35
N PRO A 320 30.35 -44.12 84.76
CA PRO A 320 28.97 -44.59 84.56
C PRO A 320 27.94 -43.50 84.12
N SER A 321 26.85 -43.96 83.47
CA SER A 321 25.43 -43.58 83.60
C SER A 321 24.90 -42.13 83.42
N ALA A 322 24.23 -41.91 82.27
CA ALA A 322 22.82 -41.46 82.02
C ALA A 322 22.07 -40.54 83.03
N PRO A 323 21.02 -39.74 82.62
CA PRO A 323 20.02 -40.14 81.63
C PRO A 323 19.51 -39.07 80.63
N LEU A 324 18.65 -39.60 79.75
CA LEU A 324 17.88 -39.06 78.64
C LEU A 324 16.68 -38.17 79.04
N ASP A 325 16.15 -37.53 77.99
CA ASP A 325 14.79 -37.02 77.78
C ASP A 325 14.39 -35.67 78.38
N VAL A 326 13.99 -34.73 77.52
CA VAL A 326 12.58 -34.47 77.16
C VAL A 326 12.53 -33.25 76.21
N ALA A 327 12.03 -33.44 74.99
CA ALA A 327 11.22 -32.45 74.25
C ALA A 327 9.74 -32.88 74.41
N PRO A 328 8.68 -32.06 74.26
CA PRO A 328 8.45 -30.96 73.28
C PRO A 328 7.58 -29.81 73.95
N PRO A 329 6.68 -28.98 73.34
CA PRO A 329 6.22 -28.89 71.95
C PRO A 329 6.11 -27.50 71.31
N VAL A 330 5.96 -27.53 69.98
CA VAL A 330 5.41 -26.46 69.14
C VAL A 330 3.88 -26.52 69.18
N PRO A 331 3.18 -25.38 69.10
CA PRO A 331 1.99 -25.30 68.24
C PRO A 331 2.00 -24.09 67.30
N VAL A 332 1.12 -24.20 66.30
CA VAL A 332 1.16 -23.63 64.95
C VAL A 332 0.25 -22.36 64.87
N PRO A 333 -0.14 -21.83 63.68
CA PRO A 333 0.04 -20.44 63.28
C PRO A 333 -1.25 -19.59 63.39
N ALA A 334 -1.13 -18.28 63.20
CA ALA A 334 -2.28 -17.39 63.00
C ALA A 334 -2.12 -16.53 61.74
N VAL A 335 -3.10 -16.65 60.86
CA VAL A 335 -3.41 -15.86 59.65
C VAL A 335 -4.95 -15.76 59.65
N PRO A 336 -5.64 -14.78 59.02
CA PRO A 336 -5.43 -13.35 58.79
C PRO A 336 -6.62 -12.51 59.34
N ALA A 337 -6.61 -11.19 59.15
CA ALA A 337 -7.83 -10.37 59.19
C ALA A 337 -7.85 -9.34 58.04
N GLU A 338 -9.03 -9.18 57.45
CA GLU A 338 -9.35 -8.52 56.19
C GLU A 338 -9.68 -7.01 56.31
N ARG A 339 -9.46 -6.29 55.19
CA ARG A 339 -10.26 -5.21 54.51
C ARG A 339 -10.78 -3.97 55.28
N PRO A 340 -10.86 -2.77 54.64
CA PRO A 340 -11.78 -2.54 53.50
C PRO A 340 -11.29 -1.72 52.28
N GLU A 341 -12.05 -1.95 51.20
CA GLU A 341 -12.30 -1.24 49.93
C GLU A 341 -12.49 0.30 50.08
N SER A 342 -12.41 1.22 49.09
CA SER A 342 -12.56 1.23 47.63
C SER A 342 -12.15 2.60 47.00
N SER A 343 -11.97 2.61 45.67
CA SER A 343 -12.23 3.70 44.68
C SER A 343 -11.13 4.73 44.31
N PRO A 344 -11.16 5.36 43.11
CA PRO A 344 -11.38 4.78 41.76
C PRO A 344 -10.36 5.28 40.70
N VAL A 345 -10.46 4.68 39.50
CA VAL A 345 -9.70 4.89 38.25
C VAL A 345 -10.00 6.24 37.57
N PRO A 346 -9.03 6.89 36.88
CA PRO A 346 -9.33 7.95 35.90
C PRO A 346 -9.44 7.44 34.45
N PRO A 347 -10.32 8.03 33.61
CA PRO A 347 -10.61 7.57 32.24
C PRO A 347 -9.65 8.12 31.16
N PRO A 348 -9.67 7.55 29.93
CA PRO A 348 -8.86 8.01 28.79
C PRO A 348 -9.49 9.22 28.06
N PRO A 349 -8.71 10.02 27.31
CA PRO A 349 -9.24 11.12 26.51
C PRO A 349 -9.79 10.63 25.16
N ALA A 350 -10.92 11.22 24.75
CA ALA A 350 -11.56 11.05 23.44
C ALA A 350 -11.88 12.44 22.83
N PRO A 351 -12.43 12.52 21.61
CA PRO A 351 -11.92 13.32 20.49
C PRO A 351 -12.39 14.78 20.46
N ALA A 352 -11.64 15.62 19.74
CA ALA A 352 -11.99 17.01 19.49
C ALA A 352 -13.14 17.15 18.48
N THR A 353 -14.21 17.84 18.89
CA THR A 353 -15.33 18.30 18.06
C THR A 353 -15.17 19.75 17.62
N VAL A 354 -15.43 19.97 16.33
CA VAL A 354 -16.22 21.05 15.69
C VAL A 354 -16.30 22.40 16.42
N ALA A 355 -15.80 23.45 15.77
CA ALA A 355 -16.12 24.84 16.05
C ALA A 355 -17.02 25.39 14.93
N GLU A 356 -18.24 25.78 15.28
CA GLU A 356 -19.12 26.66 14.52
C GLU A 356 -19.38 27.94 15.33
N GLU A 357 -19.42 29.07 14.62
CA GLU A 357 -20.19 30.33 14.81
C GLU A 357 -19.38 31.57 14.39
N PRO A 358 -20.00 32.69 13.94
CA PRO A 358 -21.44 33.00 13.95
C PRO A 358 -22.03 33.51 12.61
N GLU A 359 -23.34 33.34 12.49
CA GLU A 359 -24.21 34.03 11.53
C GLU A 359 -24.46 35.49 11.98
N HIS A 360 -24.53 36.41 11.01
CA HIS A 360 -24.97 37.78 11.20
C HIS A 360 -26.19 38.02 10.31
N HIS A 361 -27.34 38.28 10.93
CA HIS A 361 -28.55 38.79 10.29
C HIS A 361 -28.66 40.27 10.61
N ASP A 362 -28.87 41.10 9.58
CA ASP A 362 -29.56 42.38 9.73
C ASP A 362 -30.40 42.62 8.46
N HIS A 363 -31.72 42.67 8.65
CA HIS A 363 -32.72 43.02 7.64
C HIS A 363 -33.00 44.52 7.70
N ALA A 364 -32.80 45.24 6.58
CA ALA A 364 -33.59 46.42 6.22
C ALA A 364 -33.13 46.99 4.86
N ASP A 365 -33.71 46.50 3.76
CA ASP A 365 -34.09 47.33 2.58
C ASP A 365 -34.86 46.45 1.57
N GLU A 366 -36.05 45.95 1.93
CA GLU A 366 -36.78 44.93 1.16
C GLU A 366 -37.58 45.47 -0.05
N GLY A 367 -37.59 46.80 -0.28
CA GLY A 367 -38.40 47.41 -1.34
C GLY A 367 -37.68 47.56 -2.69
N ASP A 368 -36.43 48.02 -2.66
CA ASP A 368 -35.64 48.31 -3.88
C ASP A 368 -34.60 47.20 -4.16
N HIS A 369 -34.19 46.44 -3.13
CA HIS A 369 -33.43 45.21 -3.32
C HIS A 369 -34.26 44.07 -3.90
N ALA A 370 -35.57 43.99 -3.69
CA ALA A 370 -36.35 42.85 -4.21
C ALA A 370 -36.29 42.75 -5.74
N ALA A 371 -36.29 43.87 -6.48
CA ALA A 371 -36.18 43.85 -7.93
C ALA A 371 -34.75 43.57 -8.44
N ALA A 372 -33.72 44.03 -7.72
CA ALA A 372 -32.31 43.76 -8.03
C ALA A 372 -31.88 42.32 -7.62
N LEU A 373 -32.44 41.81 -6.53
CA LEU A 373 -32.31 40.43 -6.05
C LEU A 373 -33.16 39.46 -6.88
N ASP A 374 -34.34 39.86 -7.37
CA ASP A 374 -35.14 39.05 -8.31
C ASP A 374 -34.49 38.97 -9.69
N ALA A 375 -33.80 40.04 -10.13
CA ALA A 375 -32.99 40.02 -11.34
C ALA A 375 -31.76 39.10 -11.19
N ASP A 376 -31.12 39.10 -10.00
CA ASP A 376 -30.03 38.18 -9.67
C ASP A 376 -30.53 36.73 -9.51
N GLU A 377 -31.67 36.52 -8.85
CA GLU A 377 -32.26 35.21 -8.61
C GLU A 377 -32.80 34.57 -9.90
N GLY A 378 -33.47 35.34 -10.77
CA GLY A 378 -33.90 34.90 -12.09
C GLY A 378 -32.73 34.56 -13.02
N TYR A 379 -31.65 35.34 -12.97
CA TYR A 379 -30.41 35.08 -13.70
C TYR A 379 -29.68 33.82 -13.19
N ARG A 380 -29.57 33.68 -11.87
CA ARG A 380 -28.97 32.51 -11.20
C ARG A 380 -29.75 31.24 -11.50
N ARG A 381 -31.08 31.29 -11.48
CA ARG A 381 -31.95 30.18 -11.92
C ARG A 381 -31.71 29.83 -13.39
N CYS A 382 -31.66 30.81 -14.28
CA CYS A 382 -31.36 30.55 -15.71
C CYS A 382 -30.00 29.88 -15.93
N LEU A 383 -28.97 30.23 -15.15
CA LEU A 383 -27.65 29.58 -15.23
C LEU A 383 -27.72 28.10 -14.83
N VAL A 384 -28.40 27.80 -13.72
CA VAL A 384 -28.57 26.43 -13.24
C VAL A 384 -29.45 25.62 -14.20
N ASP A 385 -30.52 26.21 -14.72
CA ASP A 385 -31.40 25.57 -15.71
C ASP A 385 -30.63 25.18 -16.97
N VAL A 386 -29.81 26.09 -17.52
CA VAL A 386 -28.99 25.79 -18.70
C VAL A 386 -27.99 24.68 -18.42
N MET A 387 -27.35 24.70 -17.26
CA MET A 387 -26.34 23.70 -16.89
C MET A 387 -26.95 22.32 -16.65
N THR A 388 -28.09 22.25 -15.95
CA THR A 388 -28.81 20.99 -15.67
C THR A 388 -29.39 20.39 -16.95
N LEU A 389 -30.02 21.20 -17.83
CA LEU A 389 -30.51 20.76 -19.13
C LEU A 389 -29.38 20.29 -20.06
N ALA A 390 -28.24 20.96 -20.05
CA ALA A 390 -27.07 20.53 -20.81
C ALA A 390 -26.54 19.17 -20.32
N LEU A 391 -26.53 18.94 -19.01
CA LEU A 391 -26.11 17.68 -18.42
C LEU A 391 -27.11 16.55 -18.71
N ASP A 392 -28.42 16.80 -18.59
CA ASP A 392 -29.46 15.81 -18.91
C ASP A 392 -29.42 15.39 -20.38
N TYR A 393 -29.30 16.37 -21.29
CA TYR A 393 -29.19 16.08 -22.72
C TYR A 393 -27.93 15.28 -23.05
N TRP A 394 -26.80 15.59 -22.40
CA TRP A 394 -25.56 14.82 -22.52
C TRP A 394 -25.71 13.38 -22.03
N GLN A 395 -26.32 13.19 -20.86
CA GLN A 395 -26.56 11.87 -20.27
C GLN A 395 -27.46 11.01 -21.16
N LYS A 396 -28.54 11.58 -21.69
CA LYS A 396 -29.47 10.86 -22.57
C LYS A 396 -28.86 10.52 -23.92
N ALA A 397 -28.18 11.47 -24.56
CA ALA A 397 -27.66 11.29 -25.91
C ALA A 397 -26.39 10.41 -25.97
N LYS A 398 -25.52 10.48 -24.95
CA LYS A 398 -24.23 9.76 -24.95
C LYS A 398 -24.15 8.62 -23.93
N ARG A 399 -25.11 8.51 -23.00
CA ARG A 399 -25.04 7.62 -21.82
C ARG A 399 -23.75 7.82 -21.00
N LYS A 400 -23.32 9.07 -20.89
CA LYS A 400 -22.12 9.50 -20.16
C LYS A 400 -22.49 10.50 -19.07
N GLY A 401 -21.79 10.47 -17.94
CA GLY A 401 -22.09 11.31 -16.79
C GLY A 401 -21.46 12.71 -16.86
N LYS A 402 -21.56 13.41 -15.73
CA LYS A 402 -21.01 14.76 -15.55
C LYS A 402 -19.48 14.79 -15.57
N ILE A 403 -18.83 13.70 -15.14
CA ILE A 403 -17.38 13.57 -15.14
C ILE A 403 -16.88 13.56 -16.59
N GLU A 404 -17.48 12.74 -17.43
CA GLU A 404 -17.14 12.66 -18.86
C GLU A 404 -17.47 13.96 -19.60
N LEU A 405 -18.55 14.66 -19.23
CA LEU A 405 -18.84 15.98 -19.79
C LEU A 405 -17.74 16.99 -19.46
N ALA A 406 -17.28 17.01 -18.21
CA ALA A 406 -16.20 17.89 -17.76
C ALA A 406 -14.87 17.58 -18.46
N GLU A 407 -14.54 16.29 -18.60
CA GLU A 407 -13.32 15.83 -19.25
C GLU A 407 -13.34 16.07 -20.77
N GLU A 408 -14.43 15.72 -21.46
CA GLU A 408 -14.52 15.83 -22.92
C GLU A 408 -14.66 17.28 -23.38
N SER A 409 -15.38 18.11 -22.64
CA SER A 409 -15.49 19.54 -22.97
C SER A 409 -14.24 20.34 -22.61
N GLY A 410 -13.45 19.87 -21.63
CA GLY A 410 -12.29 20.60 -21.09
C GLY A 410 -12.65 21.91 -20.37
N LEU A 411 -13.94 22.20 -20.17
CA LEU A 411 -14.42 23.45 -19.57
C LEU A 411 -14.42 23.39 -18.04
N TRP A 412 -14.53 22.19 -17.47
CA TRP A 412 -14.61 21.96 -16.03
C TRP A 412 -13.52 20.99 -15.58
N ARG A 413 -12.84 21.31 -14.47
CA ARG A 413 -11.79 20.43 -13.93
C ARG A 413 -12.39 19.28 -13.13
N VAL A 414 -11.85 18.10 -13.33
CA VAL A 414 -12.13 16.91 -12.52
C VAL A 414 -11.04 16.75 -11.45
N TYR A 415 -11.47 16.53 -10.22
CA TYR A 415 -10.63 16.30 -9.05
C TYR A 415 -10.81 14.87 -8.56
N MET A 416 -9.80 14.33 -7.89
CA MET A 416 -9.90 13.05 -7.20
C MET A 416 -10.12 13.32 -5.71
N ASP A 417 -11.25 12.90 -5.15
CA ASP A 417 -11.56 13.01 -3.72
C ASP A 417 -11.82 11.63 -3.14
N ARG A 418 -11.05 11.25 -2.10
CA ARG A 418 -11.17 9.97 -1.37
C ARG A 418 -11.53 8.78 -2.27
N SER A 419 -10.76 8.56 -3.33
CA SER A 419 -10.93 7.47 -4.32
C SER A 419 -12.06 7.56 -5.35
N SER A 420 -12.74 8.71 -5.48
CA SER A 420 -13.77 8.94 -6.50
C SER A 420 -13.56 10.24 -7.28
N LEU A 421 -13.86 10.23 -8.58
CA LEU A 421 -13.77 11.41 -9.44
C LEU A 421 -14.92 12.36 -9.16
N GLN A 422 -14.59 13.63 -8.95
CA GLN A 422 -15.56 14.67 -8.63
C GLN A 422 -15.36 15.93 -9.47
N THR A 423 -16.46 16.53 -9.88
CA THR A 423 -16.50 17.79 -10.62
C THR A 423 -16.84 18.95 -9.69
N ARG A 424 -16.00 19.19 -8.67
CA ARG A 424 -16.29 20.12 -7.54
C ARG A 424 -16.76 21.52 -7.95
N THR A 425 -16.30 22.02 -9.09
CA THR A 425 -16.72 23.33 -9.60
C THR A 425 -18.01 23.24 -10.40
N LEU A 426 -18.20 22.21 -11.24
CA LEU A 426 -19.43 21.99 -12.00
C LEU A 426 -20.62 21.69 -11.07
N ASP A 427 -20.39 20.92 -10.01
CA ASP A 427 -21.43 20.49 -9.05
C ASP A 427 -22.13 21.70 -8.40
N LYS A 428 -21.40 22.79 -8.22
CA LYS A 428 -21.93 24.07 -7.71
C LYS A 428 -22.90 24.77 -8.66
N TYR A 429 -22.87 24.43 -9.96
CA TYR A 429 -23.76 25.02 -10.97
C TYR A 429 -25.00 24.16 -11.23
N LEU A 430 -25.22 23.11 -10.44
CA LEU A 430 -26.39 22.23 -10.54
C LEU A 430 -27.51 22.62 -9.56
N LEU A 431 -27.25 23.51 -8.58
CA LEU A 431 -28.22 23.98 -7.59
C LEU A 431 -28.03 25.49 -7.37
N VAL A 432 -29.14 26.23 -7.27
CA VAL A 432 -29.12 27.70 -7.08
C VAL A 432 -28.41 28.09 -5.77
N GLU A 433 -28.61 27.30 -4.71
CA GLU A 433 -28.03 27.49 -3.38
C GLU A 433 -26.50 27.36 -3.35
N THR A 434 -25.94 26.49 -4.21
CA THR A 434 -24.49 26.23 -4.24
C THR A 434 -23.74 27.04 -5.29
N LEU A 435 -24.48 27.80 -6.11
CA LEU A 435 -23.94 28.62 -7.18
C LEU A 435 -23.07 29.75 -6.61
N PRO A 436 -21.82 29.94 -7.09
CA PRO A 436 -20.94 31.00 -6.59
C PRO A 436 -21.58 32.39 -6.66
N ARG A 437 -21.19 33.30 -5.76
CA ARG A 437 -21.64 34.70 -5.78
C ARG A 437 -21.33 35.39 -7.12
N ASN A 438 -20.16 35.10 -7.70
CA ASN A 438 -19.78 35.55 -9.06
C ASN A 438 -19.72 34.35 -10.02
N PRO A 439 -20.83 33.97 -10.68
CA PRO A 439 -20.88 32.82 -11.55
C PRO A 439 -20.10 33.05 -12.86
N ARG A 440 -19.39 32.01 -13.31
CA ARG A 440 -18.65 31.98 -14.58
C ARG A 440 -19.58 31.68 -15.74
N TRP A 441 -20.45 32.63 -16.06
CA TRP A 441 -21.50 32.46 -17.09
C TRP A 441 -20.96 32.06 -18.47
N ARG A 442 -19.75 32.49 -18.84
CA ARG A 442 -19.11 32.14 -20.12
C ARG A 442 -18.86 30.64 -20.24
N ASP A 443 -18.48 30.00 -19.14
CA ASP A 443 -18.22 28.55 -19.10
C ASP A 443 -19.53 27.78 -19.21
N VAL A 444 -20.61 28.26 -18.58
CA VAL A 444 -21.96 27.68 -18.71
C VAL A 444 -22.46 27.76 -20.17
N VAL A 445 -22.35 28.93 -20.81
CA VAL A 445 -22.73 29.12 -22.22
C VAL A 445 -21.92 28.21 -23.14
N ARG A 446 -20.59 28.15 -22.96
CA ARG A 446 -19.71 27.26 -23.74
C ARG A 446 -20.07 25.80 -23.53
N THR A 447 -20.47 25.41 -22.33
CA THR A 447 -20.88 24.03 -22.04
C THR A 447 -22.17 23.67 -22.78
N ALA A 448 -23.18 24.53 -22.75
CA ALA A 448 -24.41 24.33 -23.50
C ALA A 448 -24.17 24.26 -25.02
N GLU A 449 -23.35 25.16 -25.56
CA GLU A 449 -22.98 25.14 -26.98
C GLU A 449 -22.17 23.90 -27.36
N TYR A 450 -21.28 23.44 -26.48
CA TYR A 450 -20.55 22.19 -26.66
C TYR A 450 -21.50 21.01 -26.75
N VAL A 451 -22.43 20.86 -25.80
CA VAL A 451 -23.43 19.77 -25.79
C VAL A 451 -24.30 19.82 -27.05
N LEU A 452 -24.80 20.99 -27.46
CA LEU A 452 -25.61 21.16 -28.68
C LEU A 452 -24.87 20.77 -29.97
N ARG A 453 -23.54 20.92 -30.01
CA ARG A 453 -22.70 20.53 -31.16
C ARG A 453 -22.35 19.05 -31.17
N HIS A 454 -22.16 18.44 -30.00
CA HIS A 454 -21.62 17.09 -29.88
C HIS A 454 -22.69 16.01 -29.63
N CYS A 455 -23.92 16.40 -29.27
CA CYS A 455 -25.08 15.52 -29.17
C CYS A 455 -25.93 15.55 -30.46
N GLY A 456 -26.31 14.36 -30.96
CA GLY A 456 -27.33 14.17 -32.01
C GLY A 456 -28.75 14.15 -31.43
N GLU A 457 -29.80 13.92 -32.24
CA GLU A 457 -31.20 13.97 -31.76
C GLU A 457 -31.48 12.92 -30.69
N PRO A 458 -31.95 13.34 -29.48
CA PRO A 458 -33.33 13.80 -29.24
C PRO A 458 -33.64 15.26 -29.63
N GLN A 459 -34.67 15.46 -30.46
CA GLN A 459 -35.09 16.80 -30.92
C GLN A 459 -35.68 17.66 -29.79
N GLY A 460 -36.43 17.06 -28.85
CA GLY A 460 -37.10 17.78 -27.75
C GLY A 460 -36.15 18.38 -26.71
N GLU A 461 -35.16 17.64 -26.24
CA GLU A 461 -34.15 18.13 -25.28
C GLU A 461 -33.24 19.19 -25.91
N ARG A 462 -32.90 19.03 -27.20
CA ARG A 462 -32.13 20.00 -27.96
C ARG A 462 -32.87 21.34 -28.07
N GLU A 463 -34.17 21.30 -28.41
CA GLU A 463 -35.02 22.49 -28.47
C GLU A 463 -35.12 23.14 -27.08
N THR A 464 -35.36 22.36 -26.03
CA THR A 464 -35.47 22.86 -24.65
C THR A 464 -34.19 23.56 -24.19
N LEU A 465 -33.02 22.96 -24.42
CA LEU A 465 -31.72 23.55 -24.09
C LEU A 465 -31.46 24.83 -24.92
N SER A 466 -31.86 24.84 -26.20
CA SER A 466 -31.68 26.02 -27.06
C SER A 466 -32.54 27.21 -26.62
N VAL A 467 -33.76 26.96 -26.15
CA VAL A 467 -34.66 27.98 -25.59
C VAL A 467 -34.09 28.52 -24.28
N ALA A 468 -33.64 27.64 -23.38
CA ALA A 468 -33.02 28.03 -22.12
C ALA A 468 -31.74 28.87 -22.34
N LEU A 469 -30.89 28.46 -23.28
CA LEU A 469 -29.67 29.20 -23.65
C LEU A 469 -30.00 30.59 -24.25
N SER A 470 -31.09 30.68 -25.02
CA SER A 470 -31.55 31.95 -25.60
C SER A 470 -32.06 32.91 -24.52
N ARG A 471 -32.81 32.41 -23.52
CA ARG A 471 -33.24 33.19 -22.35
C ARG A 471 -32.04 33.69 -21.54
N LEU A 472 -31.06 32.83 -21.27
CA LEU A 472 -29.83 33.23 -20.57
C LEU A 472 -29.06 34.33 -21.34
N LYS A 473 -28.93 34.21 -22.67
CA LYS A 473 -28.30 35.25 -23.51
C LYS A 473 -29.08 36.57 -23.50
N GLN A 474 -30.40 36.54 -23.35
CA GLN A 474 -31.21 37.75 -23.22
C GLN A 474 -30.99 38.45 -21.88
N HIS A 475 -30.94 37.70 -20.76
CA HIS A 475 -30.58 38.25 -19.45
C HIS A 475 -29.18 38.87 -19.45
N LEU A 476 -28.18 38.21 -20.07
CA LEU A 476 -26.83 38.74 -20.20
C LEU A 476 -26.77 40.06 -21.00
N LYS A 477 -27.53 40.17 -22.09
CA LYS A 477 -27.61 41.41 -22.89
C LYS A 477 -28.31 42.56 -22.17
N GLN A 478 -29.25 42.27 -21.28
CA GLN A 478 -29.89 43.26 -20.44
C GLN A 478 -28.95 43.74 -19.32
N ALA A 479 -28.16 42.82 -18.75
CA ALA A 479 -27.16 43.13 -17.73
C ALA A 479 -25.94 43.91 -18.27
N GLU A 480 -25.55 43.74 -19.55
CA GLU A 480 -24.48 44.53 -20.18
C GLU A 480 -24.92 45.95 -20.61
N ARG A 481 -26.22 46.27 -20.53
CA ARG A 481 -26.79 47.59 -20.90
C ARG A 481 -27.07 48.51 -19.71
N VAL A 482 -26.91 48.01 -18.50
CA VAL A 482 -26.94 48.75 -17.23
C VAL A 482 -25.50 49.00 -16.81
#